data_AF-A0A8H8U5X8-F1
#
_entry.id   AF-A0A8H8U5X8-F1
#
_cell.length_a   1.000
_cell.length_b   1.000
_cell.length_c   1.000
_cell.angle_alpha   90.00
_cell.angle_beta   90.00
_cell.angle_gamma   90.00
#
_symmetry.space_group_name_H-M   'P 1'
#
loop_
_entity.id
_entity.type
_entity.pdbx_description
1 polymer ?
#
loop_
_entity_poly.entity_id
_entity_poly.type
_entity_poly.pdbx_seq_one_letter_code
_entity_poly.pdbx_strand_id
1 'polypeptide(L)'
;MTKRQTQRRTQRPKWSMFPLIHDNVSRLLNADGLQFTFHDLDDDVSCIQTYDTSIMGRFSCHNQRCRSDGWTSMKIAITIRMYEGKQYNARVYYQRCKACNLLSKPILDESYAERVAYRLKKWCGVELEPPEFSGKSKGPHEKEFCEGCKAGHCSEGGRMEELEGYEVSTR
;
A
#
# COMPACT_ATOMS: atom_id res chain seq x y z
N MET A 1 36.60 31.27 -7.47
CA MET A 1 36.29 30.25 -6.43
C MET A 1 34.94 29.62 -6.75
N THR A 2 34.92 28.47 -7.42
CA THR A 2 33.69 27.79 -7.83
C THR A 2 33.16 26.94 -6.67
N LYS A 3 31.97 27.28 -6.16
CA LYS A 3 31.27 26.52 -5.12
C LYS A 3 30.87 25.16 -5.69
N ARG A 4 31.52 24.09 -5.22
CA ARG A 4 31.12 22.70 -5.51
C ARG A 4 29.71 22.48 -4.98
N GLN A 5 28.75 22.31 -5.89
CA GLN A 5 27.41 21.82 -5.55
C GLN A 5 27.56 20.37 -5.10
N THR A 6 27.38 20.12 -3.81
CA THR A 6 27.28 18.78 -3.25
C THR A 6 26.02 18.14 -3.83
N GLN A 7 26.17 17.21 -4.78
CA GLN A 7 25.07 16.37 -5.25
C GLN A 7 24.42 15.70 -4.03
N ARG A 8 23.20 16.13 -3.69
CA ARG A 8 22.35 15.42 -2.73
C ARG A 8 22.17 14.00 -3.28
N ARG A 9 22.76 13.00 -2.62
CA ARG A 9 22.42 11.58 -2.84
C ARG A 9 20.90 11.47 -2.73
N THR A 10 20.22 11.26 -3.84
CA THR A 10 18.79 10.97 -3.85
C THR A 10 18.61 9.72 -2.98
N GLN A 11 17.98 9.90 -1.81
CA GLN A 11 17.69 8.78 -0.93
C GLN A 11 16.78 7.83 -1.71
N ARG A 12 17.14 6.55 -1.78
CA ARG A 12 16.29 5.56 -2.45
C ARG A 12 14.92 5.56 -1.77
N PRO A 13 13.81 5.53 -2.53
CA PRO A 13 12.48 5.40 -1.95
C PRO A 13 12.41 4.20 -1.02
N LYS A 14 11.64 4.33 0.05
CA LYS A 14 11.42 3.26 1.05
C LYS A 14 10.13 2.48 0.78
N TRP A 15 9.74 2.48 -0.47
CA TRP A 15 8.60 1.80 -1.03
C TRP A 15 8.91 1.43 -2.49
N SER A 16 8.05 0.61 -3.08
CA SER A 16 8.00 0.40 -4.52
C SER A 16 6.58 0.20 -4.97
N MET A 17 6.36 0.36 -6.27
CA MET A 17 5.14 -0.06 -6.93
C MET A 17 5.38 -1.40 -7.64
N PHE A 18 4.29 -2.06 -8.04
CA PHE A 18 4.33 -3.41 -8.61
C PHE A 18 3.47 -3.48 -9.89
N PRO A 19 3.97 -2.96 -11.04
CA PRO A 19 3.26 -3.02 -12.31
C PRO A 19 3.01 -4.45 -12.80
N LEU A 20 3.97 -5.36 -12.58
CA LEU A 20 3.90 -6.74 -13.06
C LEU A 20 2.78 -7.60 -12.44
N ILE A 21 2.11 -7.11 -11.39
CA ILE A 21 0.97 -7.80 -10.77
C ILE A 21 -0.36 -7.12 -11.12
N HIS A 22 -0.35 -6.16 -12.05
CA HIS A 22 -1.55 -5.50 -12.56
C HIS A 22 -2.59 -6.50 -13.08
N ASP A 23 -2.17 -7.54 -13.81
CA ASP A 23 -3.07 -8.57 -14.35
C ASP A 23 -3.93 -9.23 -13.28
N ASN A 24 -3.40 -9.39 -12.06
CA ASN A 24 -4.16 -9.93 -10.94
C ASN A 24 -5.25 -8.96 -10.46
N VAL A 25 -4.95 -7.66 -10.42
CA VAL A 25 -5.92 -6.62 -10.09
C VAL A 25 -6.98 -6.53 -11.20
N SER A 26 -6.56 -6.47 -12.45
CA SER A 26 -7.43 -6.34 -13.61
C SER A 26 -8.44 -7.48 -13.72
N ARG A 27 -8.02 -8.72 -13.43
CA ARG A 27 -8.95 -9.86 -13.38
C ARG A 27 -10.06 -9.66 -12.37
N LEU A 28 -9.74 -9.13 -11.19
CA LEU A 28 -10.72 -8.87 -10.13
C LEU A 28 -11.64 -7.69 -10.48
N LEU A 29 -11.14 -6.67 -11.17
CA LEU A 29 -11.91 -5.51 -11.62
C LEU A 29 -12.87 -5.86 -12.76
N ASN A 30 -12.42 -6.68 -13.70
CA ASN A 30 -13.20 -7.09 -14.87
C ASN A 30 -14.48 -7.85 -14.50
N ALA A 31 -14.50 -8.52 -13.35
CA ALA A 31 -15.70 -9.17 -12.81
C ALA A 31 -16.88 -8.21 -12.59
N ASP A 32 -16.59 -6.91 -12.37
CA ASP A 32 -17.58 -5.84 -12.20
C ASP A 32 -17.60 -4.88 -13.40
N GLY A 33 -17.03 -5.27 -14.55
CA GLY A 33 -16.97 -4.44 -15.74
C GLY A 33 -16.04 -3.22 -15.62
N LEU A 34 -15.16 -3.18 -14.61
CA LEU A 34 -14.21 -2.09 -14.41
C LEU A 34 -12.90 -2.38 -15.14
N GLN A 35 -12.47 -1.43 -15.98
CA GLN A 35 -11.18 -1.47 -16.65
C GLN A 35 -10.31 -0.32 -16.15
N PHE A 36 -9.15 -0.67 -15.62
CA PHE A 36 -8.13 0.26 -15.18
C PHE A 36 -6.80 -0.07 -15.85
N THR A 37 -5.92 0.93 -15.95
CA THR A 37 -4.52 0.72 -16.34
C THR A 37 -3.58 1.08 -15.19
N PHE A 38 -2.40 0.49 -15.19
CA PHE A 38 -1.38 0.80 -14.19
C PHE A 38 -0.68 2.12 -14.54
N HIS A 39 -0.51 2.99 -13.55
CA HIS A 39 0.17 4.27 -13.68
C HIS A 39 1.62 4.16 -13.19
N ASP A 40 2.58 4.13 -14.12
CA ASP A 40 4.00 3.87 -13.81
C ASP A 40 4.74 5.04 -13.14
N LEU A 41 4.12 6.22 -13.05
CA LEU A 41 4.71 7.39 -12.39
C LEU A 41 4.27 7.48 -10.93
N ASP A 42 5.22 7.77 -10.04
CA ASP A 42 4.94 8.02 -8.63
C ASP A 42 4.88 9.53 -8.35
N ASP A 43 3.92 10.23 -8.97
CA ASP A 43 3.72 11.68 -8.77
C ASP A 43 2.48 11.98 -7.92
N ASP A 44 2.58 13.00 -7.06
CA ASP A 44 1.50 13.46 -6.20
C ASP A 44 0.59 14.50 -6.89
N VAL A 45 1.02 15.07 -8.02
CA VAL A 45 0.34 16.20 -8.68
C VAL A 45 -0.92 15.74 -9.41
N SER A 46 -0.86 14.62 -10.12
CA SER A 46 -1.98 14.10 -10.91
C SER A 46 -2.89 13.13 -10.14
N CYS A 47 -2.59 12.90 -8.87
CA CYS A 47 -3.30 11.97 -8.01
C CYS A 47 -4.61 12.57 -7.50
N ILE A 48 -5.74 11.98 -7.88
CA ILE A 48 -7.08 12.50 -7.55
C ILE A 48 -7.66 11.88 -6.29
N GLN A 49 -7.25 10.66 -5.92
CA GLN A 49 -7.66 10.02 -4.67
C GLN A 49 -6.54 9.15 -4.10
N THR A 50 -6.45 9.10 -2.77
CA THR A 50 -5.50 8.25 -2.04
C THR A 50 -6.19 7.49 -0.94
N TYR A 51 -5.74 6.26 -0.66
CA TYR A 51 -6.26 5.47 0.44
C TYR A 51 -5.17 4.63 1.09
N ASP A 52 -4.91 4.90 2.37
CA ASP A 52 -3.98 4.12 3.17
C ASP A 52 -4.65 2.87 3.75
N THR A 53 -3.97 1.74 3.60
CA THR A 53 -4.43 0.46 4.14
C THR A 53 -3.25 -0.49 4.32
N SER A 54 -3.52 -1.77 4.53
CA SER A 54 -2.49 -2.78 4.70
C SER A 54 -2.84 -4.09 4.02
N ILE A 55 -1.79 -4.79 3.62
CA ILE A 55 -1.83 -6.11 3.02
C ILE A 55 -0.94 -7.07 3.81
N MET A 56 -1.03 -8.34 3.44
CA MET A 56 -0.18 -9.41 3.95
C MET A 56 0.97 -9.69 2.98
N GLY A 57 1.99 -10.37 3.51
CA GLY A 57 3.11 -10.84 2.71
C GLY A 57 4.27 -11.23 3.58
N ARG A 58 5.44 -11.42 2.96
CA ARG A 58 6.66 -11.82 3.65
C ARG A 58 7.86 -10.99 3.22
N PHE A 59 8.89 -10.98 4.03
CA PHE A 59 10.17 -10.34 3.76
C PHE A 59 11.30 -11.33 3.92
N SER A 60 12.39 -11.10 3.18
CA SER A 60 13.63 -11.87 3.30
C SER A 60 14.76 -10.93 3.72
N CYS A 61 15.54 -11.34 4.72
CA CYS A 61 16.72 -10.58 5.10
C CYS A 61 17.86 -10.86 4.11
N HIS A 62 18.34 -9.84 3.40
CA HIS A 62 19.41 -9.99 2.41
C HIS A 62 20.81 -9.78 3.01
N ASN A 63 20.91 -9.56 4.33
CA ASN A 63 22.19 -9.48 5.02
C ASN A 63 22.71 -10.89 5.28
N GLN A 64 23.74 -11.31 4.54
CA GLN A 64 24.36 -12.64 4.68
C GLN A 64 24.95 -12.91 6.08
N ARG A 65 25.22 -11.86 6.87
CA ARG A 65 25.69 -11.97 8.26
C ARG A 65 24.55 -12.03 9.28
N CYS A 66 23.32 -11.75 8.85
CA CYS A 66 22.15 -11.82 9.71
C CYS A 66 21.60 -13.24 9.73
N ARG A 67 21.28 -13.75 10.92
CA ARG A 67 20.70 -15.09 11.10
C ARG A 67 19.17 -15.13 10.93
N SER A 68 18.56 -14.04 10.48
CA SER A 68 17.11 -13.98 10.27
C SER A 68 16.76 -14.57 8.91
N ASP A 69 15.93 -15.60 8.91
CA ASP A 69 15.43 -16.26 7.68
C ASP A 69 14.39 -15.43 6.91
N GLY A 70 14.02 -14.26 7.44
CA GLY A 70 12.89 -13.47 6.97
C GLY A 70 11.76 -13.41 8.00
N TRP A 71 10.67 -12.74 7.65
CA TRP A 71 9.49 -12.64 8.51
C TRP A 71 8.22 -12.47 7.67
N THR A 72 7.13 -13.08 8.13
CA THR A 72 5.78 -12.79 7.63
C THR A 72 5.28 -11.51 8.29
N SER A 73 4.62 -10.66 7.52
CA SER A 73 3.96 -9.47 8.02
C SER A 73 2.49 -9.52 7.63
N MET A 74 1.61 -9.50 8.62
CA MET A 74 0.17 -9.33 8.41
C MET A 74 -0.21 -7.86 8.19
N LYS A 75 0.78 -6.96 8.17
CA LYS A 75 0.57 -5.51 8.13
C LYS A 75 1.69 -4.82 7.36
N ILE A 76 1.67 -5.01 6.05
CA ILE A 76 2.48 -4.23 5.11
C ILE A 76 1.65 -3.03 4.71
N ALA A 77 2.09 -1.84 5.10
CA ALA A 77 1.40 -0.61 4.73
C ALA A 77 1.44 -0.42 3.22
N ILE A 78 0.31 0.04 2.66
CA ILE A 78 0.22 0.48 1.27
C ILE A 78 -0.60 1.77 1.17
N THR A 79 -0.28 2.60 0.19
CA THR A 79 -1.10 3.74 -0.24
C THR A 79 -1.60 3.44 -1.64
N ILE A 80 -2.91 3.22 -1.80
CA ILE A 80 -3.56 3.03 -3.11
C ILE A 80 -3.90 4.40 -3.66
N ARG A 81 -3.65 4.62 -4.96
CA ARG A 81 -3.74 5.94 -5.58
C ARG A 81 -4.49 5.86 -6.90
N MET A 82 -5.48 6.71 -7.09
CA MET A 82 -6.21 6.86 -8.35
C MET A 82 -5.78 8.13 -9.07
N TYR A 83 -5.77 8.04 -10.39
CA TYR A 83 -5.45 9.11 -11.32
C TYR A 83 -6.57 9.23 -12.37
N GLU A 84 -6.60 10.36 -13.08
CA GLU A 84 -7.52 10.56 -14.20
C GLU A 84 -7.37 9.48 -15.29
N GLY A 85 -8.46 9.22 -16.01
CA GLY A 85 -8.47 8.22 -17.09
C GLY A 85 -8.47 6.77 -16.59
N LYS A 86 -8.99 6.51 -15.38
CA LYS A 86 -9.03 5.17 -14.75
C LYS A 86 -7.64 4.53 -14.68
N GLN A 87 -6.67 5.30 -14.21
CA GLN A 87 -5.34 4.78 -13.92
C GLN A 87 -5.16 4.67 -12.40
N TYR A 88 -4.31 3.74 -11.98
CA TYR A 88 -3.98 3.59 -10.57
C TYR A 88 -2.54 3.14 -10.38
N ASN A 89 -2.00 3.40 -9.21
CA ASN A 89 -0.84 2.68 -8.70
C ASN A 89 -1.00 2.43 -7.20
N ALA A 90 -0.01 1.77 -6.60
CA ALA A 90 0.06 1.62 -5.17
C ALA A 90 1.51 1.71 -4.69
N ARG A 91 1.75 2.58 -3.71
CA ARG A 91 3.00 2.56 -2.94
C ARG A 91 2.92 1.41 -1.96
N VAL A 92 3.90 0.53 -1.98
CA VAL A 92 4.03 -0.56 -1.01
C VAL A 92 5.28 -0.33 -0.18
N TYR A 93 5.07 -0.04 1.10
CA TYR A 93 6.16 0.34 2.00
C TYR A 93 6.99 -0.85 2.43
N TYR A 94 8.28 -0.60 2.59
CA TYR A 94 9.24 -1.59 3.03
C TYR A 94 9.22 -1.78 4.55
N GLN A 95 9.84 -2.88 5.00
CA GLN A 95 10.09 -3.10 6.42
C GLN A 95 11.57 -3.41 6.65
N ARG A 96 12.02 -3.21 7.88
CA ARG A 96 13.39 -3.49 8.30
C ARG A 96 13.46 -4.80 9.06
N CYS A 97 14.53 -5.55 8.83
CA CYS A 97 14.82 -6.72 9.64
C CYS A 97 15.09 -6.29 11.09
N LYS A 98 14.37 -6.86 12.05
CA LYS A 98 14.53 -6.51 13.48
C LYS A 98 15.95 -6.76 14.01
N ALA A 99 16.61 -7.80 13.50
CA ALA A 99 17.92 -8.21 14.00
C ALA A 99 19.08 -7.36 13.47
N CYS A 100 18.99 -6.84 12.26
CA CYS A 100 20.11 -6.11 11.62
C CYS A 100 19.74 -4.76 11.01
N ASN A 101 18.48 -4.35 11.14
CA ASN A 101 17.91 -3.09 10.66
C ASN A 101 18.02 -2.86 9.13
N LEU A 102 18.42 -3.89 8.37
CA LEU A 102 18.50 -3.83 6.92
C LEU A 102 17.09 -3.73 6.31
N LEU A 103 16.94 -2.83 5.35
CA LEU A 103 15.71 -2.60 4.62
C LEU A 103 15.41 -3.77 3.67
N SER A 104 14.17 -4.26 3.67
CA SER A 104 13.70 -5.31 2.78
C SER A 104 12.46 -4.89 2.02
N LYS A 105 12.45 -5.16 0.72
CA LYS A 105 11.25 -5.12 -0.13
C LYS A 105 10.36 -6.33 0.21
N PRO A 106 9.02 -6.18 0.24
CA PRO A 106 8.13 -7.30 0.48
C PRO A 106 7.99 -8.20 -0.75
N ILE A 107 7.74 -9.48 -0.47
CA ILE A 107 7.20 -10.46 -1.40
C ILE A 107 5.70 -10.49 -1.14
N LEU A 108 4.93 -10.09 -2.15
CA LEU A 108 3.48 -9.93 -2.05
C LEU A 108 2.76 -11.24 -2.29
N ASP A 109 1.62 -11.41 -1.61
CA ASP A 109 0.66 -12.47 -1.84
C ASP A 109 -0.63 -11.89 -2.49
N GLU A 110 -1.66 -12.72 -2.58
CA GLU A 110 -2.95 -12.38 -3.20
C GLU A 110 -3.65 -11.19 -2.53
N SER A 111 -3.37 -10.94 -1.25
CA SER A 111 -4.00 -9.85 -0.50
C SER A 111 -3.67 -8.46 -1.08
N TYR A 112 -2.59 -8.33 -1.85
CA TYR A 112 -2.33 -7.10 -2.63
C TYR A 112 -3.44 -6.86 -3.65
N ALA A 113 -3.70 -7.84 -4.51
CA ALA A 113 -4.62 -7.66 -5.62
C ALA A 113 -6.05 -7.46 -5.11
N GLU A 114 -6.46 -8.24 -4.11
CA GLU A 114 -7.76 -8.13 -3.45
C GLU A 114 -7.97 -6.75 -2.84
N ARG A 115 -6.99 -6.25 -2.08
CA ARG A 115 -7.10 -4.97 -1.38
C ARG A 115 -7.14 -3.79 -2.35
N VAL A 116 -6.31 -3.83 -3.39
CA VAL A 116 -6.28 -2.80 -4.43
C VAL A 116 -7.59 -2.80 -5.21
N ALA A 117 -8.03 -3.97 -5.69
CA ALA A 117 -9.28 -4.08 -6.45
C ALA A 117 -10.50 -3.66 -5.61
N TYR A 118 -10.61 -4.13 -4.37
CA TYR A 118 -11.66 -3.70 -3.44
C TYR A 118 -11.73 -2.18 -3.32
N ARG A 119 -10.56 -1.51 -3.23
CA ARG A 119 -10.57 -0.07 -3.07
C ARG A 119 -11.03 0.65 -4.33
N LEU A 120 -10.49 0.27 -5.49
CA LEU A 120 -10.87 0.83 -6.79
C LEU A 120 -12.36 0.64 -7.07
N LYS A 121 -12.91 -0.55 -6.80
CA LYS A 121 -14.35 -0.84 -6.92
C LYS A 121 -15.22 0.11 -6.11
N LYS A 122 -14.87 0.31 -4.83
CA LYS A 122 -15.59 1.25 -3.96
C LYS A 122 -15.51 2.70 -4.44
N TRP A 123 -14.37 3.14 -4.96
CA TRP A 123 -14.26 4.47 -5.59
C TRP A 123 -15.10 4.60 -6.86
N CYS A 124 -15.39 3.50 -7.55
CA CYS A 124 -16.32 3.46 -8.67
C CYS A 124 -17.79 3.22 -8.26
N GLY A 125 -18.11 3.22 -6.96
CA GLY A 125 -19.49 3.07 -6.47
C GLY A 125 -20.02 1.63 -6.50
N VAL A 126 -19.17 0.63 -6.69
CA VAL A 126 -19.59 -0.78 -6.60
C VAL A 126 -19.97 -1.10 -5.15
N GLU A 127 -21.17 -1.64 -4.96
CA GLU A 127 -21.64 -2.14 -3.67
C GLU A 127 -20.86 -3.41 -3.32
N LEU A 128 -20.16 -3.35 -2.19
CA LEU A 128 -19.31 -4.44 -1.71
C LEU A 128 -19.53 -4.59 -0.22
N GLU A 129 -19.70 -5.84 0.19
CA GLU A 129 -19.67 -6.22 1.59
C GLU A 129 -18.32 -5.85 2.21
N PRO A 130 -18.31 -5.25 3.41
CA PRO A 130 -17.08 -5.03 4.15
C PRO A 130 -16.35 -6.37 4.31
N PRO A 131 -15.07 -6.48 3.93
CA PRO A 131 -14.32 -7.71 4.13
C PRO A 131 -14.27 -8.02 5.62
N GLU A 132 -14.63 -9.25 5.98
CA GLU A 132 -14.49 -9.73 7.36
C GLU A 132 -13.01 -9.73 7.74
N PHE A 133 -12.60 -8.75 8.52
CA PHE A 133 -11.27 -8.74 9.13
C PHE A 133 -11.27 -9.67 10.34
N SER A 134 -11.38 -10.98 10.10
CA SER A 134 -11.31 -12.01 11.14
C SER A 134 -9.85 -12.28 11.51
N GLY A 135 -9.27 -11.38 12.30
CA GLY A 135 -7.93 -11.57 12.81
C GLY A 135 -7.58 -10.62 13.93
N LYS A 136 -7.63 -11.11 15.18
CA LYS A 136 -6.88 -10.44 16.26
C LYS A 136 -5.41 -10.44 15.82
N SER A 137 -4.82 -9.26 15.65
CA SER A 137 -3.38 -9.14 15.38
C SER A 137 -2.63 -9.93 16.44
N LYS A 138 -1.81 -10.91 16.04
CA LYS A 138 -1.04 -11.77 16.97
C LYS A 138 0.15 -11.05 17.62
N GLY A 139 0.29 -9.74 17.44
CA GLY A 139 1.34 -8.95 18.06
C GLY A 139 1.25 -7.47 17.69
N PRO A 140 2.01 -6.61 18.39
CA PRO A 140 2.15 -5.22 18.02
C PRO A 140 2.81 -5.12 16.64
N HIS A 141 2.21 -4.33 15.76
CA HIS A 141 2.90 -3.91 14.56
C HIS A 141 4.04 -2.98 14.97
N GLU A 142 5.29 -3.42 14.82
CA GLU A 142 6.45 -2.66 15.28
C GLU A 142 6.74 -1.48 14.35
N LYS A 143 6.16 -0.33 14.67
CA LYS A 143 6.27 0.95 13.93
C LYS A 143 7.71 1.31 13.59
N GLU A 144 8.66 1.02 14.49
CA GLU A 144 10.08 1.34 14.32
C GLU A 144 10.73 0.58 13.15
N PHE A 145 10.15 -0.53 12.71
CA PHE A 145 10.63 -1.32 11.58
C PHE A 145 9.77 -1.16 10.32
N CYS A 146 8.64 -0.44 10.40
CA CYS A 146 7.74 -0.21 9.27
C CYS A 146 7.99 1.16 8.63
N GLU A 147 8.35 1.19 7.34
CA GLU A 147 8.57 2.46 6.64
C GLU A 147 7.26 3.19 6.34
N GLY A 148 6.12 2.48 6.29
CA GLY A 148 4.80 3.10 6.22
C GLY A 148 4.46 3.87 7.49
N CYS A 149 4.72 3.30 8.68
CA CYS A 149 4.53 4.02 9.95
C CYS A 149 5.43 5.25 10.05
N LYS A 150 6.70 5.12 9.65
CA LYS A 150 7.65 6.24 9.65
C LYS A 150 7.25 7.36 8.67
N ALA A 151 6.52 7.00 7.62
CA ALA A 151 5.99 7.94 6.64
C ALA A 151 4.56 8.44 6.97
N GLY A 152 3.94 7.97 8.06
CA GLY A 152 2.57 8.35 8.43
C GLY A 152 1.44 7.61 7.69
N HIS A 153 1.77 6.62 6.86
CA HIS A 153 0.85 5.90 5.96
C HIS A 153 0.38 4.53 6.49
N CYS A 154 0.52 4.29 7.79
CA CYS A 154 0.11 3.05 8.42
C CYS A 154 -0.74 3.35 9.65
N SER A 155 -2.04 3.15 9.55
CA SER A 155 -2.96 3.25 10.68
C SER A 155 -2.84 2.01 11.56
N GLU A 156 -2.52 2.19 12.84
CA GLU A 156 -2.71 1.12 13.83
C GLU A 156 -4.20 0.85 14.03
N GLY A 157 -4.81 0.04 13.16
CA GLY A 157 -5.99 -0.77 13.51
C GLY A 157 -7.30 -0.03 13.79
N GLY A 158 -7.45 1.23 13.39
CA GLY A 158 -8.74 1.93 13.42
C GLY A 158 -9.04 2.52 12.05
N ARG A 159 -10.05 1.99 11.36
CA ARG A 159 -10.74 2.78 10.34
C ARG A 159 -11.90 3.49 11.05
N MET A 160 -11.90 4.81 10.99
CA MET A 160 -13.12 5.60 11.11
C MET A 160 -14.01 5.22 9.93
N GLU A 161 -15.20 4.70 10.22
CA GLU A 161 -16.30 4.70 9.26
C GLU A 161 -16.79 6.13 9.15
N GLU A 162 -16.50 6.77 8.03
CA GLU A 162 -17.04 8.07 7.69
C GLU A 162 -18.50 7.87 7.29
N LEU A 163 -19.39 8.16 8.24
CA LEU A 163 -20.83 8.28 8.04
C LEU A 163 -21.10 9.60 7.30
N GLU A 164 -21.11 9.58 5.96
CA GLU A 164 -21.59 10.71 5.17
C GLU A 164 -23.07 10.55 4.81
N GLY A 165 -23.89 11.29 5.56
CA GLY A 165 -24.99 12.12 5.05
C GLY A 165 -26.12 11.45 4.27
N TYR A 166 -27.16 11.01 4.98
CA TYR A 166 -28.51 10.92 4.41
C TYR A 166 -29.16 12.31 4.50
N GLU A 167 -29.12 13.10 3.43
CA GLU A 167 -29.96 14.30 3.31
C GLU A 167 -31.40 13.85 3.07
N VAL A 168 -32.25 13.96 4.10
CA VAL A 168 -33.71 13.88 3.92
C VAL A 168 -34.20 15.25 3.46
N SER A 169 -34.38 15.40 2.16
CA SER A 169 -35.22 16.46 1.60
C SER A 169 -36.69 16.09 1.82
N THR A 170 -37.30 16.55 2.91
CA THR A 170 -38.76 16.67 3.01
C THR A 170 -39.19 18.07 2.61
N ARG A 171 -40.04 18.11 1.58
CA ARG A 171 -40.91 19.24 1.24
C ARG A 171 -41.94 19.50 2.32
#